data_AF-A0A0F9S458-F1
#
_entry.id   AF-A0A0F9S458-F1
#
_cell.length_a   1.000
_cell.length_b   1.000
_cell.length_c   1.000
_cell.angle_alpha   90.00
_cell.angle_beta   90.00
_cell.angle_gamma   90.00
#
_symmetry.space_group_name_H-M   'P 1'
#
loop_
_entity.id
_entity.type
_entity.pdbx_description
1 polymer ?
#
loop_
_entity_poly.entity_id
_entity_poly.type
_entity_poly.pdbx_seq_one_letter_code
_entity_poly.pdbx_strand_id
1 'polypeptide(L)'
;MSNEDQSSALSQPDQSGAEDARRFGLMVRARRKAQGLRQEDVASATGVGRRYIVDMENGKPTLRIGPALMIARFLGIVPMIEHALSAPQDSDLPDMIPEDPSDDLPPVED
;
A
#
# COMPACT_ATOMS: atom_id res chain seq x y z
N MET A 1 -32.62 -21.12 12.98
CA MET A 1 -32.58 -20.10 14.05
C MET A 1 -31.46 -20.56 14.96
N SER A 2 -30.28 -19.95 15.03
CA SER A 2 -29.89 -18.58 14.70
C SER A 2 -28.46 -18.56 14.16
N ASN A 3 -28.28 -17.87 13.04
CA ASN A 3 -27.00 -17.32 12.61
C ASN A 3 -26.72 -16.12 13.51
N GLU A 4 -25.67 -16.14 14.31
CA GLU A 4 -25.17 -14.96 15.03
C GLU A 4 -23.85 -15.31 15.73
N ASP A 5 -22.79 -15.58 14.97
CA ASP A 5 -21.42 -15.42 15.49
C ASP A 5 -20.34 -15.31 14.40
N GLN A 6 -20.71 -14.88 13.19
CA GLN A 6 -19.75 -14.55 12.12
C GLN A 6 -19.50 -13.04 11.99
N SER A 7 -19.72 -12.28 13.06
CA SER A 7 -19.52 -10.83 13.07
C SER A 7 -18.39 -10.43 14.01
N SER A 8 -17.14 -10.79 13.69
CA SER A 8 -15.96 -10.23 14.38
C SER A 8 -14.63 -10.36 13.60
N ALA A 9 -14.66 -10.45 12.27
CA ALA A 9 -13.43 -10.53 11.46
C ALA A 9 -12.93 -9.19 10.93
N LEU A 10 -13.45 -8.06 11.42
CA LEU A 10 -12.85 -6.74 11.22
C LEU A 10 -11.79 -6.53 12.30
N SER A 11 -10.73 -7.34 12.28
CA SER A 11 -9.58 -7.15 13.16
C SER A 11 -8.94 -5.80 12.87
N GLN A 12 -8.60 -5.10 13.95
CA GLN A 12 -8.14 -3.72 13.94
C GLN A 12 -6.96 -3.50 12.97
N PRO A 13 -6.95 -2.40 12.21
CA PRO A 13 -5.93 -2.13 11.18
C PRO A 13 -4.52 -1.87 11.74
N ASP A 14 -4.38 -1.66 13.04
CA ASP A 14 -3.11 -1.33 13.69
C ASP A 14 -2.14 -2.53 13.82
N GLN A 15 -2.67 -3.74 14.02
CA GLN A 15 -1.85 -4.97 14.11
C GLN A 15 -1.43 -5.53 12.76
N SER A 16 -2.19 -5.26 11.68
CA SER A 16 -1.84 -5.77 10.34
C SER A 16 -0.56 -5.13 9.80
N GLY A 17 -0.45 -3.80 9.85
CA GLY A 17 0.66 -3.09 9.20
C GLY A 17 2.03 -3.41 9.78
N ALA A 18 2.14 -3.60 11.11
CA ALA A 18 3.40 -3.95 11.74
C ALA A 18 3.84 -5.40 11.43
N GLU A 19 2.89 -6.32 11.37
CA GLU A 19 3.14 -7.70 10.97
C GLU A 19 3.52 -7.78 9.48
N ASP A 20 2.85 -7.03 8.62
CA ASP A 20 3.18 -6.94 7.19
C ASP A 20 4.59 -6.37 6.98
N ALA A 21 4.97 -5.32 7.72
CA ALA A 21 6.32 -4.77 7.71
C ALA A 21 7.36 -5.81 8.15
N ARG A 22 7.07 -6.60 9.20
CA ARG A 22 7.93 -7.70 9.67
C ARG A 22 8.12 -8.77 8.60
N ARG A 23 7.04 -9.25 7.98
CA ARG A 23 7.09 -10.25 6.90
C ARG A 23 7.87 -9.75 5.71
N PHE A 24 7.61 -8.51 5.30
CA PHE A 24 8.33 -7.85 4.21
C PHE A 24 9.83 -7.74 4.50
N GLY A 25 10.22 -7.29 5.70
CA GLY A 25 11.62 -7.20 6.12
C GLY A 25 12.35 -8.55 6.12
N LEU A 26 11.68 -9.60 6.59
CA LEU A 26 12.21 -10.97 6.54
C LEU A 26 12.45 -11.46 5.11
N MET A 27 11.50 -11.22 4.20
CA MET A 27 11.62 -11.58 2.79
C MET A 27 12.79 -10.84 2.12
N VAL A 28 12.93 -9.54 2.38
CA VAL A 28 14.04 -8.71 1.89
C VAL A 28 15.38 -9.24 2.38
N ARG A 29 15.50 -9.54 3.67
CA ARG A 29 16.71 -10.12 4.27
C ARG A 29 17.07 -11.46 3.64
N ALA A 30 16.08 -12.33 3.44
CA ALA A 30 16.28 -13.64 2.82
C ALA A 30 16.78 -13.49 1.38
N ARG A 31 16.15 -12.62 0.59
CA ARG A 31 16.52 -12.40 -0.81
C ARG A 31 17.91 -11.80 -0.96
N ARG A 32 18.27 -10.82 -0.12
CA ARG A 32 19.62 -10.26 -0.07
C ARG A 32 20.66 -11.34 0.23
N LYS A 33 20.42 -12.14 1.28
CA LYS A 33 21.34 -13.23 1.66
C LYS A 33 21.49 -14.28 0.56
N ALA A 34 20.39 -14.64 -0.12
CA ALA A 34 20.43 -15.58 -1.24
C ALA A 34 21.28 -15.07 -2.42
N GLN A 35 21.45 -13.75 -2.56
CA GLN A 35 22.33 -13.14 -3.56
C GLN A 35 23.77 -12.93 -3.05
N GLY A 36 24.10 -13.36 -1.82
CA GLY A 36 25.44 -13.18 -1.24
C GLY A 36 25.78 -11.73 -0.87
N LEU A 37 24.81 -10.81 -0.91
CA LEU A 37 25.03 -9.38 -0.65
C LEU A 37 25.07 -9.08 0.84
N ARG A 38 25.95 -8.17 1.25
CA ARG A 38 25.94 -7.51 2.56
C ARG A 38 24.93 -6.36 2.55
N GLN A 39 24.53 -5.90 3.74
CA GLN A 39 23.64 -4.74 3.86
C GLN A 39 24.27 -3.46 3.29
N GLU A 40 25.59 -3.33 3.41
CA GLU A 40 26.36 -2.22 2.82
C GLU A 40 26.31 -2.25 1.29
N ASP A 41 26.39 -3.43 0.68
CA ASP A 41 26.35 -3.56 -0.78
C ASP A 41 25.01 -3.07 -1.35
N VAL A 42 23.90 -3.43 -0.69
CA VAL A 42 22.56 -2.95 -1.06
C VAL A 42 22.44 -1.43 -0.83
N ALA A 43 22.94 -0.93 0.30
CA ALA A 43 22.94 0.50 0.60
C ALA A 43 23.70 1.30 -0.47
N SER A 44 24.90 0.84 -0.84
CA SER A 44 25.71 1.44 -1.90
C SER A 44 25.02 1.38 -3.27
N ALA A 45 24.41 0.25 -3.63
CA ALA A 45 23.75 0.08 -4.93
C ALA A 45 22.46 0.89 -5.08
N THR A 46 21.75 1.17 -3.98
CA THR A 46 20.45 1.86 -3.99
C THR A 46 20.53 3.32 -3.52
N GLY A 47 21.71 3.77 -3.08
CA GLY A 47 21.93 5.15 -2.62
C GLY A 47 21.29 5.48 -1.26
N VAL A 48 20.76 4.50 -0.54
CA VAL A 48 20.23 4.71 0.82
C VAL A 48 21.30 4.45 1.88
N GLY A 49 21.15 5.04 3.07
CA GLY A 49 22.04 4.73 4.19
C GLY A 49 21.86 3.30 4.71
N ARG A 50 22.93 2.64 5.15
CA ARG A 50 22.90 1.29 5.74
C ARG A 50 21.88 1.14 6.87
N ARG A 51 21.67 2.18 7.69
CA ARG A 51 20.68 2.19 8.77
C ARG A 51 19.26 1.94 8.24
N TYR A 52 18.95 2.43 7.05
CA TYR A 52 17.67 2.18 6.40
C TYR A 52 17.51 0.69 6.07
N ILE A 53 18.54 0.04 5.53
CA ILE A 53 18.53 -1.41 5.24
C ILE A 53 18.33 -2.22 6.54
N VAL A 54 19.01 -1.82 7.62
CA VAL A 54 18.84 -2.46 8.94
C VAL A 54 17.40 -2.33 9.44
N ASP A 55 16.86 -1.11 9.44
CA ASP A 55 15.48 -0.85 9.88
C ASP A 55 14.46 -1.60 9.01
N MET A 56 14.71 -1.68 7.69
CA MET A 56 13.89 -2.40 6.73
C MET A 56 13.89 -3.91 6.98
N GLU A 57 15.05 -4.53 7.15
CA GLU A 57 15.17 -5.98 7.42
C GLU A 57 14.62 -6.39 8.79
N ASN A 58 14.61 -5.45 9.75
CA ASN A 58 13.96 -5.63 11.04
C ASN A 58 12.44 -5.41 10.97
N GLY A 59 11.92 -4.97 9.83
CA GLY A 59 10.48 -4.75 9.62
C GLY A 59 9.94 -3.56 10.38
N LYS A 60 10.71 -2.46 10.47
CA LYS A 60 10.26 -1.24 11.14
C LYS A 60 8.93 -0.75 10.51
N PRO A 61 7.82 -0.67 11.28
CA PRO A 61 6.51 -0.32 10.74
C PRO A 61 6.45 1.11 10.20
N THR A 62 7.31 1.99 10.71
CA THR A 62 7.40 3.41 10.33
C THR A 62 8.42 3.67 9.21
N LEU A 63 8.85 2.63 8.49
CA LEU A 63 9.78 2.79 7.38
C LEU A 63 9.08 3.49 6.21
N ARG A 64 9.75 4.49 5.60
CA ARG A 64 9.21 5.18 4.41
C ARG A 64 9.05 4.17 3.27
N ILE A 65 7.84 4.06 2.70
CA ILE A 65 7.52 3.00 1.73
C ILE A 65 8.26 3.13 0.39
N GLY A 66 8.47 4.35 -0.13
CA GLY A 66 9.08 4.56 -1.45
C GLY A 66 10.44 3.88 -1.64
N PRO A 67 11.46 4.18 -0.80
CA PRO A 67 12.76 3.51 -0.89
C PRO A 67 12.66 2.01 -0.62
N ALA A 68 11.71 1.57 0.22
CA ALA A 68 11.51 0.17 0.54
C ALA A 68 11.09 -0.63 -0.70
N LEU A 69 10.14 -0.11 -1.47
CA LEU A 69 9.68 -0.70 -2.73
C LEU A 69 10.78 -0.68 -3.79
N MET A 70 11.58 0.40 -3.86
CA MET A 70 12.75 0.48 -4.76
C MET A 70 13.77 -0.64 -4.44
N ILE A 71 14.15 -0.79 -3.17
CA ILE A 71 15.10 -1.83 -2.73
C ILE A 71 14.54 -3.23 -2.97
N ALA A 72 13.24 -3.44 -2.72
CA ALA A 72 12.59 -4.71 -3.05
C ALA A 72 12.75 -5.06 -4.53
N ARG A 73 12.47 -4.11 -5.43
CA ARG A 73 12.65 -4.31 -6.88
C ARG A 73 14.11 -4.58 -7.25
N PHE A 74 15.06 -3.87 -6.65
CA PHE A 74 16.49 -4.12 -6.83
C PHE A 74 16.88 -5.56 -6.46
N LEU A 75 16.30 -6.11 -5.40
CA LEU A 75 16.52 -7.50 -4.97
C LEU A 75 15.68 -8.51 -5.77
N GLY A 76 14.91 -8.08 -6.78
CA GLY A 76 14.04 -8.93 -7.58
C GLY A 76 12.77 -9.38 -6.86
N ILE A 77 12.28 -8.58 -5.91
CA ILE A 77 10.99 -8.75 -5.24
C ILE A 77 10.00 -7.80 -5.92
N VAL A 78 8.85 -8.33 -6.37
CA VAL A 78 7.77 -7.55 -6.95
C VAL A 78 6.63 -7.44 -5.94
N PRO A 79 6.52 -6.33 -5.19
CA PRO A 79 5.40 -6.11 -4.29
C PRO A 79 4.12 -5.89 -5.10
N MET A 80 3.06 -6.62 -4.74
CA MET A 80 1.71 -6.48 -5.30
C MET A 80 0.74 -6.07 -4.20
N ILE A 81 -0.22 -5.21 -4.55
CA ILE A 81 -1.35 -4.87 -3.69
C ILE A 81 -2.55 -5.56 -4.32
N GLU A 82 -3.12 -6.53 -3.61
CA GLU A 82 -4.39 -7.11 -4.01
C GLU A 82 -5.51 -6.16 -3.61
N HIS A 83 -6.31 -5.74 -4.59
CA HIS A 83 -7.54 -5.03 -4.31
C HIS A 83 -8.63 -6.08 -4.09
N ALA A 84 -9.06 -6.26 -2.84
CA ALA A 84 -10.30 -6.98 -2.56
C ALA A 84 -11.45 -6.12 -3.14
N LEU A 85 -11.89 -6.43 -4.35
CA LEU A 85 -12.99 -5.72 -5.00
C LEU A 85 -14.25 -5.85 -4.12
N SER A 86 -14.62 -4.78 -3.41
CA SER A 86 -15.94 -4.23 -3.68
C SER A 86 -15.75 -3.37 -4.91
N ALA A 87 -16.52 -3.62 -5.97
CA ALA A 87 -16.62 -2.63 -7.04
C ALA A 87 -16.92 -1.26 -6.41
N PRO A 88 -16.36 -0.14 -6.92
CA PRO A 88 -16.90 1.16 -6.56
C PRO A 88 -18.42 1.09 -6.77
N GLN A 89 -19.19 1.26 -5.70
CA GLN A 89 -20.62 1.38 -5.87
C GLN A 89 -20.84 2.71 -6.58
N ASP A 90 -21.76 2.78 -7.55
CA ASP A 90 -22.08 4.03 -8.25
C ASP A 90 -22.40 5.19 -7.28
N SER A 91 -22.72 4.89 -6.02
CA SER A 91 -22.90 5.84 -4.91
C SER A 91 -21.65 6.56 -4.42
N ASP A 92 -20.44 6.10 -4.78
CA ASP A 92 -19.17 6.72 -4.35
C ASP A 92 -18.68 7.80 -5.33
N LEU A 93 -19.33 7.93 -6.50
CA LEU A 93 -19.15 9.10 -7.35
C LEU A 93 -19.90 10.27 -6.72
N PRO A 94 -19.25 11.43 -6.46
CA PRO A 94 -20.00 12.63 -6.12
C PRO A 94 -21.00 12.90 -7.25
N ASP A 95 -22.26 13.18 -6.90
CA ASP A 95 -23.36 13.56 -7.81
C ASP A 95 -22.98 14.82 -8.62
N MET A 96 -22.10 14.66 -9.59
CA MET A 96 -21.63 15.69 -10.50
C MET A 96 -22.16 15.34 -11.89
N ILE A 97 -23.48 15.25 -12.00
CA ILE A 97 -24.12 15.79 -13.19
C ILE A 97 -24.19 17.30 -12.89
N PRO A 98 -23.39 18.15 -13.57
CA PRO A 98 -23.65 19.58 -13.50
C PRO A 98 -25.12 19.78 -13.86
N GLU A 99 -25.90 20.47 -13.02
CA GLU A 99 -27.21 20.93 -13.44
C GLU A 99 -27.05 21.57 -14.82
N ASP A 100 -27.85 21.13 -15.79
CA ASP A 100 -27.76 21.64 -17.15
C ASP A 100 -27.97 23.16 -17.06
N PRO A 101 -26.96 24.00 -17.38
CA PRO A 101 -27.12 25.44 -17.29
C PRO A 101 -28.19 25.98 -18.25
N SER A 102 -28.77 25.14 -19.12
CA SER A 102 -29.93 25.51 -19.92
C SER A 102 -31.24 25.65 -19.14
N ASP A 103 -31.37 25.07 -17.94
CA ASP A 103 -32.62 25.15 -17.16
C ASP A 103 -32.86 26.53 -16.51
N ASP A 104 -31.81 27.36 -16.42
CA ASP A 104 -31.87 28.70 -15.80
C ASP A 104 -31.72 29.85 -16.81
N LEU A 105 -31.93 29.57 -18.11
CA LEU A 105 -31.94 30.60 -19.14
C LEU A 105 -33.22 31.44 -19.04
N PRO A 106 -33.13 32.77 -18.89
CA PRO A 106 -34.31 33.61 -18.97
C PRO A 106 -34.95 33.44 -20.36
N PRO A 107 -36.30 33.52 -20.46
CA PRO A 107 -36.97 33.43 -21.75
C PRO A 107 -36.39 34.48 -22.70
N VAL A 108 -36.07 34.04 -23.92
CA VAL A 108 -35.61 34.94 -24.98
C VAL A 108 -36.78 35.87 -25.30
N GLU A 109 -36.65 37.15 -24.96
CA GLU A 109 -37.63 38.17 -25.34
C GLU A 109 -37.50 38.47 -26.85
N ASP A 110 -38.62 38.42 -27.57
CA ASP A 110 -38.74 38.73 -29.01
C ASP A 110 -38.58 40.23 -29.32
#